data_AF-A0A5J5I5T1-F1
#
_entry.id   AF-A0A5J5I5T1-F1
#
_cell.length_a   1.000
_cell.length_b   1.000
_cell.length_c   1.000
_cell.angle_alpha   90.00
_cell.angle_beta   90.00
_cell.angle_gamma   90.00
#
_symmetry.space_group_name_H-M   'P 1'
#
loop_
_entity.id
_entity.type
_entity.pdbx_description
1 polymer ?
#
loop_
_entity_poly.entity_id
_entity_poly.type
_entity_poly.pdbx_seq_one_letter_code
_entity_poly.pdbx_strand_id
1 'polypeptide(L)'
;MTFTDFDVDLFLRDYWQKKPLLIRNPWGRWVNPVEPDELAGLACEEGVESRLIGRADGRWTVEHGPMPEDRFGHMGAAPWTLLVQAVDMHVPDVAALIAPFRFVPNWRIDDVMVSYATDGGGVGAHYDQYDVFLIQGLGRRRWRVGKHCDADTPLLLQEDLRLLAEFEQTDEWVLEPGDILYVPPGIAHDGVAVGDDCMTYSVGFRAPARSELVEQFCAHIVGDMVDDDRYADPDLIVQANPGEIDAVALARLQAMVAQAVNDPAAFARWFGAYNSERKYPELDFRPEEPIAAEDVRELVEDGVALCRNPASRFAFVAQGEGGLTLFVDGQVYDCDGAAAVLAGQLCEADRLVIDPALIEDEAAVALIVTLFNEGSVSFDPED
;
A
#
# COMPACT_ATOMS: atom_id res chain seq x y z
N MET A 1 2.59 11.11 -15.81
CA MET A 1 3.85 10.41 -16.18
C MET A 1 3.47 9.07 -16.81
N THR A 2 4.05 8.66 -17.94
CA THR A 2 3.70 7.40 -18.62
C THR A 2 4.95 6.62 -19.06
N PHE A 3 4.87 5.30 -19.05
CA PHE A 3 5.90 4.44 -19.63
C PHE A 3 5.79 4.43 -21.16
N THR A 4 6.93 4.60 -21.83
CA THR A 4 7.03 4.54 -23.29
C THR A 4 7.72 3.28 -23.81
N ASP A 5 8.53 2.62 -22.97
CA ASP A 5 9.31 1.42 -23.35
C ASP A 5 9.38 0.42 -22.18
N PHE A 6 8.23 -0.21 -21.88
CA PHE A 6 8.13 -1.24 -20.84
C PHE A 6 7.16 -2.35 -21.25
N ASP A 7 7.67 -3.58 -21.39
CA ASP A 7 6.87 -4.77 -21.71
C ASP A 7 6.33 -5.39 -20.42
N VAL A 8 5.09 -5.04 -20.09
CA VAL A 8 4.38 -5.51 -18.89
C VAL A 8 4.23 -7.03 -18.89
N ASP A 9 3.90 -7.64 -20.03
CA ASP A 9 3.67 -9.09 -20.12
C ASP A 9 4.97 -9.87 -19.85
N LEU A 10 6.07 -9.41 -20.43
CA LEU A 10 7.39 -9.97 -20.18
C LEU A 10 7.81 -9.78 -18.72
N PHE A 11 7.56 -8.60 -18.14
CA PHE A 11 7.87 -8.32 -16.74
C PHE A 11 7.13 -9.28 -15.79
N LEU A 12 5.81 -9.43 -15.94
CA LEU A 12 5.01 -10.32 -15.10
C LEU A 12 5.42 -11.79 -15.28
N ARG A 13 5.74 -12.20 -16.51
CA ARG A 13 6.19 -13.57 -16.81
C ARG A 13 7.54 -13.90 -16.21
N ASP A 14 8.51 -12.99 -16.23
CA ASP A 14 9.91 -13.34 -15.95
C ASP A 14 10.47 -12.73 -14.65
N TYR A 15 9.87 -11.67 -14.11
CA TYR A 15 10.47 -10.85 -13.04
C TYR A 15 9.59 -10.69 -11.82
N TRP A 16 8.30 -10.37 -11.97
CA TRP A 16 7.39 -10.15 -10.84
C TRP A 16 7.41 -11.35 -9.86
N GLN A 17 7.76 -11.06 -8.61
CA GLN A 17 7.99 -12.00 -7.50
C GLN A 17 9.01 -13.11 -7.80
N LYS A 18 9.99 -12.87 -8.67
CA LYS A 18 10.98 -13.87 -9.11
C LYS A 18 12.42 -13.39 -8.98
N LYS A 19 12.74 -12.25 -9.57
CA LYS A 19 14.13 -11.72 -9.57
C LYS A 19 14.17 -10.21 -9.81
N PRO A 20 15.23 -9.52 -9.35
CA PRO A 20 15.40 -8.09 -9.60
C PRO A 20 15.48 -7.74 -11.08
N LEU A 21 15.07 -6.51 -11.41
CA LEU A 21 15.19 -5.95 -12.76
C LEU A 21 15.57 -4.47 -12.71
N LEU A 22 16.64 -4.11 -13.41
CA LEU A 22 16.92 -2.73 -13.74
C LEU A 22 16.17 -2.33 -15.01
N ILE A 23 15.35 -1.28 -14.91
CA ILE A 23 14.59 -0.69 -16.01
C ILE A 23 15.20 0.70 -16.25
N ARG A 24 15.83 0.89 -17.41
CA ARG A 24 16.50 2.16 -17.73
C ARG A 24 15.48 3.17 -18.25
N ASN A 25 15.32 4.26 -17.51
CA ASN A 25 14.46 5.41 -17.80
C ASN A 25 13.27 5.12 -18.74
N PRO A 26 12.26 4.37 -18.29
CA PRO A 26 11.13 3.97 -19.15
C PRO A 26 10.16 5.12 -19.45
N TRP A 27 10.41 6.31 -18.91
CA TRP A 27 9.51 7.46 -18.96
C TRP A 27 9.65 8.21 -20.29
N GLY A 28 8.54 8.71 -20.84
CA GLY A 28 8.61 9.60 -22.00
C GLY A 28 9.37 10.91 -21.71
N ARG A 29 9.25 11.41 -20.47
CA ARG A 29 10.06 12.49 -19.91
C ARG A 29 10.03 12.40 -18.39
N TRP A 30 11.20 12.21 -17.77
CA TRP A 30 11.34 12.28 -16.31
C TRP A 30 11.42 13.74 -15.83
N VAL A 31 10.70 14.04 -14.75
CA VAL A 31 10.76 15.27 -13.97
C VAL A 31 10.65 14.86 -12.51
N ASN A 32 11.49 15.41 -11.64
CA ASN A 32 11.46 15.12 -10.21
C ASN A 32 10.15 15.69 -9.59
N PRO A 33 9.27 14.84 -9.00
CA PRO A 33 7.97 15.29 -8.48
C PRO A 33 8.00 16.27 -7.31
N VAL A 34 8.99 16.15 -6.40
CA VAL A 34 9.08 16.99 -5.19
C VAL A 34 10.52 17.41 -4.97
N GLU A 35 10.73 18.68 -4.65
CA GLU A 35 12.07 19.21 -4.36
C GLU A 35 12.56 18.77 -2.95
N PRO A 36 13.89 18.67 -2.72
CA PRO A 36 14.43 18.28 -1.42
C PRO A 36 13.90 19.08 -0.22
N ASP A 37 13.76 20.40 -0.38
CA ASP A 37 13.27 21.30 0.68
C ASP A 37 11.79 21.09 0.97
N GLU A 38 10.97 20.75 -0.03
CA GLU A 38 9.55 20.43 0.14
C GLU A 38 9.40 19.10 0.90
N LEU A 39 10.22 18.10 0.58
CA LEU A 39 10.24 16.83 1.32
C LEU A 39 10.67 17.04 2.79
N ALA A 40 11.67 17.89 3.02
CA ALA A 40 12.10 18.23 4.38
C ALA A 40 10.99 18.97 5.15
N GLY A 41 10.23 19.86 4.50
CA GLY A 41 9.06 20.51 5.05
C GLY A 41 7.98 19.52 5.45
N LEU A 42 7.63 18.57 4.58
CA LEU A 42 6.68 17.50 4.90
C LEU A 42 7.08 16.69 6.12
N ALA A 43 8.38 16.40 6.28
CA ALA A 43 8.88 15.66 7.44
C ALA A 43 8.71 16.41 8.78
N CYS A 44 8.45 17.71 8.75
CA CYS A 44 8.18 18.54 9.93
C CYS A 44 6.70 18.59 10.33
N GLU A 45 5.79 18.19 9.43
CA GLU A 45 4.34 18.26 9.66
C GLU A 45 3.87 17.22 10.69
N GLU A 46 2.92 17.61 11.55
CA GLU A 46 2.27 16.67 12.46
C GLU A 46 1.46 15.63 11.68
N GLY A 47 1.55 14.36 12.10
CA GLY A 47 0.85 13.26 11.42
C GLY A 47 1.57 12.70 10.19
N VAL A 48 2.69 13.29 9.75
CA VAL A 48 3.52 12.73 8.67
C VAL A 48 4.59 11.80 9.26
N GLU A 49 4.53 10.53 8.90
CA GLU A 49 5.52 9.55 9.34
C GLU A 49 6.85 9.77 8.61
N SER A 50 7.88 10.18 9.35
CA SER A 50 9.23 10.37 8.82
C SER A 50 10.30 9.76 9.73
N ARG A 51 11.45 9.42 9.14
CA ARG A 51 12.63 8.91 9.84
C ARG A 51 13.89 9.53 9.29
N LEU A 52 14.78 9.94 10.18
CA LEU A 52 16.11 10.43 9.84
C LEU A 52 17.15 9.42 10.32
N ILE A 53 17.85 8.82 9.35
CA ILE A 53 18.81 7.75 9.58
C ILE A 53 20.21 8.29 9.32
N GLY A 54 21.10 8.11 10.30
CA GLY A 54 22.48 8.58 10.21
C GLY A 54 23.46 7.61 10.85
N ARG A 55 24.69 8.08 11.02
CA ARG A 55 25.73 7.37 11.78
C ARG A 55 26.39 8.29 12.79
N ALA A 56 26.45 7.85 14.04
CA ALA A 56 27.21 8.49 15.11
C ALA A 56 28.16 7.47 15.75
N ASP A 57 29.45 7.81 15.88
CA ASP A 57 30.49 6.95 16.46
C ASP A 57 30.53 5.52 15.89
N GLY A 58 30.28 5.39 14.58
CA GLY A 58 30.27 4.11 13.87
C GLY A 58 29.03 3.24 14.11
N ARG A 59 28.00 3.78 14.78
CA ARG A 59 26.71 3.11 15.00
C ARG A 59 25.62 3.83 14.23
N TRP A 60 24.58 3.08 13.84
CA TRP A 60 23.38 3.68 13.26
C TRP A 60 22.58 4.44 14.31
N THR A 61 21.96 5.52 13.86
CA THR A 61 21.02 6.32 14.64
C THR A 61 19.75 6.51 13.84
N VAL A 62 18.60 6.39 14.49
CA VAL A 62 17.29 6.67 13.90
C VAL A 62 16.60 7.71 14.77
N GLU A 63 16.14 8.77 14.14
CA GLU A 63 15.26 9.76 14.74
C GLU A 63 13.91 9.65 14.05
N HIS A 64 12.81 9.67 14.81
CA HIS A 64 11.45 9.61 14.28
C HIS A 64 10.84 11.01 14.28
N GLY A 65 10.04 11.29 13.25
CA GLY A 65 9.35 12.56 13.12
C GLY A 65 8.22 12.78 14.14
N PRO A 66 7.60 13.97 14.11
CA PRO A 66 7.91 15.08 13.21
C PRO A 66 9.29 15.70 13.48
N MET A 67 9.98 16.11 12.42
CA MET A 67 11.31 16.71 12.51
C MET A 67 11.22 18.18 12.92
N PRO A 68 12.11 18.68 13.82
CA PRO A 68 12.24 20.11 14.02
C PRO A 68 12.75 20.81 12.74
N GLU A 69 12.19 21.98 12.39
CA GLU A 69 12.58 22.72 11.17
C GLU A 69 14.09 23.00 11.08
N ASP A 70 14.73 23.28 12.22
CA ASP A 70 16.16 23.57 12.27
C ASP A 70 17.04 22.30 12.23
N ARG A 71 16.44 21.10 12.33
CA ARG A 71 17.18 19.83 12.47
C ARG A 71 18.14 19.57 11.31
N PHE A 72 17.70 19.84 10.08
CA PHE A 72 18.48 19.61 8.86
C PHE A 72 19.69 20.53 8.76
N GLY A 73 19.57 21.78 9.24
CA GLY A 73 20.68 22.74 9.32
C GLY A 73 21.80 22.33 10.28
N HIS A 74 21.53 21.38 11.18
CA HIS A 74 22.47 20.89 12.19
C HIS A 74 23.09 19.52 11.85
N MET A 75 22.80 18.92 10.69
CA MET A 75 23.27 17.57 10.34
C MET A 75 24.77 17.44 10.09
N GLY A 76 25.48 18.55 9.82
CA GLY A 76 26.91 18.53 9.52
C GLY A 76 27.24 17.77 8.23
N ALA A 77 28.44 17.21 8.14
CA ALA A 77 28.96 16.54 6.94
C ALA A 77 28.92 14.99 7.00
N ALA A 78 28.41 14.42 8.09
CA ALA A 78 28.27 12.96 8.19
C ALA A 78 27.13 12.49 7.27
N PRO A 79 27.24 11.33 6.60
CA PRO A 79 26.17 10.83 5.73
C PRO A 79 24.88 10.54 6.48
N TRP A 80 23.74 10.95 5.89
CA TRP A 80 22.42 10.69 6.43
C TRP A 80 21.37 10.51 5.34
N THR A 81 20.23 9.95 5.71
CA THR A 81 19.06 9.72 4.86
C THR A 81 17.79 10.13 5.59
N LEU A 82 16.97 10.97 4.99
CA LEU A 82 15.58 11.21 5.39
C LEU A 82 14.68 10.26 4.61
N LEU A 83 13.74 9.62 5.30
CA LEU A 83 12.64 8.85 4.72
C LEU A 83 11.33 9.49 5.14
N VAL A 84 10.42 9.72 4.20
CA VAL A 84 9.05 10.17 4.46
C VAL A 84 8.11 9.17 3.81
N GLN A 85 7.18 8.62 4.60
CA GLN A 85 6.22 7.62 4.12
C GLN A 85 5.04 8.30 3.43
N ALA A 86 4.34 7.54 2.59
CA ALA A 86 3.06 7.93 1.99
C ALA A 86 3.02 9.35 1.40
N VAL A 87 4.10 9.78 0.73
CA VAL A 87 4.18 11.14 0.17
C VAL A 87 3.17 11.33 -0.96
N ASP A 88 2.73 10.25 -1.59
CA ASP A 88 1.61 10.23 -2.53
C ASP A 88 0.31 10.77 -1.92
N MET A 89 0.11 10.70 -0.60
CA MET A 89 -1.05 11.29 0.07
C MET A 89 -1.00 12.81 0.11
N HIS A 90 0.19 13.40 0.04
CA HIS A 90 0.42 14.83 0.27
C HIS A 90 0.80 15.59 -1.00
N VAL A 91 1.39 14.91 -1.98
CA VAL A 91 1.92 15.53 -3.21
C VAL A 91 1.26 14.86 -4.42
N PRO A 92 0.36 15.55 -5.15
CA PRO A 92 -0.34 15.00 -6.32
C PRO A 92 0.59 14.46 -7.41
N ASP A 93 1.73 15.13 -7.64
CA ASP A 93 2.73 14.67 -8.62
C ASP A 93 3.42 13.35 -8.20
N VAL A 94 3.51 13.08 -6.89
CA VAL A 94 3.98 11.79 -6.37
C VAL A 94 2.89 10.73 -6.50
N ALA A 95 1.63 11.04 -6.22
CA ALA A 95 0.51 10.12 -6.47
C ALA A 95 0.44 9.69 -7.95
N ALA A 96 0.70 10.62 -8.87
CA ALA A 96 0.72 10.36 -10.31
C ALA A 96 1.81 9.36 -10.75
N LEU A 97 2.83 9.10 -9.91
CA LEU A 97 3.83 8.04 -10.18
C LEU A 97 3.23 6.64 -10.09
N ILE A 98 2.13 6.45 -9.36
CA ILE A 98 1.51 5.13 -9.16
C ILE A 98 0.85 4.64 -10.45
N ALA A 99 0.25 5.54 -11.24
CA ALA A 99 -0.61 5.19 -12.38
C ALA A 99 0.04 4.18 -13.38
N PRO A 100 1.31 4.33 -13.79
CA PRO A 100 1.97 3.37 -14.68
C PRO A 100 2.18 1.97 -14.09
N PHE A 101 2.08 1.80 -12.77
CA PHE A 101 2.22 0.51 -12.08
C PHE A 101 0.88 -0.23 -11.90
N ARG A 102 -0.25 0.37 -12.30
CA ARG A 102 -1.60 -0.21 -12.18
C ARG A 102 -1.89 -1.37 -13.16
N PHE A 103 -0.85 -1.94 -13.77
CA PHE A 103 -0.88 -3.31 -14.26
C PHE A 103 -0.85 -4.34 -13.11
N VAL A 104 -0.41 -3.94 -11.93
CA VAL A 104 -0.63 -4.65 -10.67
C VAL A 104 -1.94 -4.16 -10.05
N PRO A 105 -2.81 -5.06 -9.54
CA PRO A 105 -4.08 -4.65 -8.92
C PRO A 105 -3.90 -3.66 -7.75
N ASN A 106 -4.77 -2.65 -7.67
CA ASN A 106 -4.72 -1.59 -6.64
C ASN A 106 -4.58 -2.11 -5.20
N TRP A 107 -5.25 -3.22 -4.87
CA TRP A 107 -5.21 -3.82 -3.53
C TRP A 107 -3.80 -4.24 -3.07
N ARG A 108 -2.89 -4.46 -4.03
CA ARG A 108 -1.48 -4.80 -3.78
C ARG A 108 -0.59 -3.57 -3.60
N ILE A 109 -0.99 -2.39 -4.05
CA ILE A 109 -0.19 -1.17 -3.91
C ILE A 109 -0.34 -0.68 -2.46
N ASP A 110 0.74 -0.23 -1.83
CA ASP A 110 0.69 0.33 -0.46
C ASP A 110 0.72 1.85 -0.49
N ASP A 111 1.86 2.43 -0.90
CA ASP A 111 2.14 3.86 -0.92
C ASP A 111 3.43 4.18 -1.73
N VAL A 112 3.81 5.46 -1.78
CA VAL A 112 5.11 5.94 -2.27
C VAL A 112 5.89 6.60 -1.14
N MET A 113 6.86 5.87 -0.59
CA MET A 113 7.85 6.43 0.32
C MET A 113 8.92 7.18 -0.48
N VAL A 114 9.27 8.39 -0.07
CA VAL A 114 10.34 9.18 -0.69
C VAL A 114 11.51 9.30 0.27
N SER A 115 12.71 9.09 -0.26
CA SER A 115 13.96 9.29 0.47
C SER A 115 14.77 10.42 -0.12
N TYR A 116 15.42 11.19 0.75
CA TYR A 116 16.53 12.09 0.42
C TYR A 116 17.78 11.60 1.14
N ALA A 117 18.93 11.60 0.47
CA ALA A 117 20.21 11.25 1.08
C ALA A 117 21.34 12.15 0.58
N THR A 118 22.24 12.50 1.51
CA THR A 118 23.53 13.14 1.21
C THR A 118 24.54 12.11 0.67
N ASP A 119 25.70 12.54 0.19
CA ASP A 119 26.73 11.62 -0.31
C ASP A 119 27.09 10.52 0.72
N GLY A 120 27.10 9.27 0.26
CA GLY A 120 27.32 8.10 1.11
C GLY A 120 26.15 7.73 2.02
N GLY A 121 25.05 8.49 1.99
CA GLY A 121 23.84 8.25 2.76
C GLY A 121 23.08 7.02 2.27
N GLY A 122 22.59 6.23 3.21
CA GLY A 122 21.71 5.09 2.96
C GLY A 122 21.13 4.55 4.25
N VAL A 123 20.36 3.47 4.15
CA VAL A 123 19.69 2.81 5.29
C VAL A 123 20.37 1.50 5.71
N GLY A 124 21.43 1.11 4.99
CA GLY A 124 22.16 -0.13 5.21
C GLY A 124 21.56 -1.32 4.46
N ALA A 125 22.30 -2.42 4.44
CA ALA A 125 21.87 -3.66 3.79
C ALA A 125 20.72 -4.31 4.58
N HIS A 126 19.59 -4.52 3.91
CA HIS A 126 18.37 -5.08 4.48
C HIS A 126 17.62 -5.90 3.42
N TYR A 127 16.47 -6.44 3.80
CA TYR A 127 15.52 -7.05 2.88
C TYR A 127 14.10 -6.77 3.38
N ASP A 128 13.16 -6.75 2.44
CA ASP A 128 11.75 -6.51 2.70
C ASP A 128 10.90 -7.72 2.36
N GLN A 129 9.70 -7.78 2.92
CA GLN A 129 8.71 -8.84 2.61
C GLN A 129 7.71 -8.42 1.53
N TYR A 130 8.01 -7.35 0.81
CA TYR A 130 7.15 -6.78 -0.22
C TYR A 130 7.92 -6.52 -1.52
N ASP A 131 7.17 -6.46 -2.61
CA ASP A 131 7.65 -5.99 -3.90
C ASP A 131 7.89 -4.47 -3.82
N VAL A 132 8.93 -3.95 -4.48
CA VAL A 132 9.18 -2.50 -4.55
C VAL A 132 9.77 -2.11 -5.91
N PHE A 133 9.32 -0.97 -6.44
CA PHE A 133 10.03 -0.26 -7.52
C PHE A 133 10.73 0.98 -6.94
N LEU A 134 12.05 0.98 -7.02
CA LEU A 134 12.93 2.06 -6.56
C LEU A 134 13.25 2.97 -7.73
N ILE A 135 12.51 4.07 -7.87
CA ILE A 135 12.67 5.05 -8.93
C ILE A 135 13.71 6.09 -8.49
N GLN A 136 14.77 6.23 -9.28
CA GLN A 136 15.77 7.27 -9.04
C GLN A 136 15.21 8.63 -9.46
N GLY A 137 15.07 9.53 -8.50
CA GLY A 137 14.42 10.82 -8.70
C GLY A 137 15.36 11.94 -9.08
N LEU A 138 16.23 12.27 -8.13
CA LEU A 138 17.27 13.29 -8.23
C LEU A 138 18.61 12.66 -7.88
N GLY A 139 19.71 13.21 -8.39
CA GLY A 139 21.05 12.69 -8.12
C GLY A 139 21.24 11.25 -8.62
N ARG A 140 22.11 10.49 -7.97
CA ARG A 140 22.40 9.09 -8.33
C ARG A 140 22.50 8.22 -7.09
N ARG A 141 22.05 6.97 -7.19
CA ARG A 141 22.21 5.96 -6.13
C ARG A 141 22.89 4.73 -6.69
N ARG A 142 23.90 4.23 -5.96
CA ARG A 142 24.47 2.90 -6.19
C ARG A 142 23.61 1.90 -5.44
N TRP A 143 22.93 1.04 -6.19
CA TRP A 143 22.18 -0.08 -5.65
C TRP A 143 22.98 -1.37 -5.80
N ARG A 144 23.06 -2.11 -4.72
CA ARG A 144 23.56 -3.48 -4.68
C ARG A 144 22.41 -4.39 -4.29
N VAL A 145 22.30 -5.53 -4.95
CA VAL A 145 21.37 -6.59 -4.55
C VAL A 145 22.17 -7.85 -4.19
N GLY A 146 21.58 -8.69 -3.36
CA GLY A 146 22.18 -9.91 -2.87
C GLY A 146 21.26 -11.11 -3.02
N LYS A 147 21.53 -12.13 -2.21
CA LYS A 147 20.74 -13.37 -2.18
C LYS A 147 19.36 -13.16 -1.56
N HIS A 148 18.52 -14.17 -1.75
CA HIS A 148 17.25 -14.29 -1.03
C HIS A 148 17.52 -14.52 0.47
N CYS A 149 16.75 -13.82 1.29
CA CYS A 149 16.75 -13.79 2.75
C CYS A 149 15.38 -14.24 3.27
N ASP A 150 15.39 -14.78 4.48
CA ASP A 150 14.24 -15.33 5.17
C ASP A 150 14.35 -15.14 6.69
N ALA A 151 13.45 -15.76 7.44
CA ALA A 151 13.39 -15.66 8.89
C ALA A 151 14.66 -16.18 9.62
N ASP A 152 15.44 -17.06 8.97
CA ASP A 152 16.67 -17.62 9.54
C ASP A 152 17.91 -16.79 9.16
N THR A 153 17.75 -15.74 8.34
CA THR A 153 18.84 -14.88 7.91
C THR A 153 19.40 -14.06 9.08
N PRO A 154 20.72 -14.14 9.37
CA PRO A 154 21.31 -13.42 10.49
C PRO A 154 21.23 -11.90 10.34
N LEU A 155 20.73 -11.22 11.38
CA LEU A 155 20.63 -9.77 11.46
C LEU A 155 21.63 -9.18 12.47
N LEU A 156 22.02 -7.93 12.27
CA LEU A 156 22.73 -7.15 13.27
C LEU A 156 21.81 -6.89 14.46
N LEU A 157 22.37 -6.93 15.67
CA LEU A 157 21.66 -6.52 16.88
C LEU A 157 21.53 -4.99 16.89
N GLN A 158 20.40 -4.50 16.41
CA GLN A 158 20.02 -3.09 16.31
C GLN A 158 18.54 -2.98 16.72
N GLU A 159 18.18 -1.98 17.52
CA GLU A 159 16.80 -1.84 18.02
C GLU A 159 15.87 -1.32 16.92
N ASP A 160 16.31 -0.32 16.15
CA ASP A 160 15.43 0.45 15.26
C ASP A 160 15.60 0.12 13.75
N LEU A 161 16.59 -0.70 13.38
CA LEU A 161 16.84 -1.09 11.99
C LEU A 161 17.05 -2.60 11.85
N ARG A 162 16.39 -3.21 10.88
CA ARG A 162 16.58 -4.62 10.50
C ARG A 162 17.67 -4.77 9.45
N LEU A 163 18.92 -4.80 9.91
CA LEU A 163 20.09 -4.86 9.03
C LEU A 163 20.66 -6.27 8.94
N LEU A 164 21.08 -6.66 7.75
CA LEU A 164 21.78 -7.92 7.52
C LEU A 164 23.14 -7.93 8.22
N ALA A 165 23.46 -9.02 8.93
CA ALA A 165 24.79 -9.19 9.52
C ALA A 165 25.86 -9.41 8.45
N GLU A 166 25.49 -10.06 7.36
CA GLU A 166 26.34 -10.33 6.21
C GLU A 166 25.57 -10.00 4.92
N PHE A 167 26.23 -9.32 3.98
CA PHE A 167 25.65 -8.96 2.69
C PHE A 167 26.51 -9.55 1.57
N GLU A 168 26.00 -10.61 0.94
CA GLU A 168 26.63 -11.22 -0.22
C GLU A 168 26.02 -10.64 -1.51
N GLN A 169 26.72 -9.65 -2.07
CA GLN A 169 26.34 -8.95 -3.29
C GLN A 169 26.37 -9.91 -4.50
N THR A 170 25.29 -9.91 -5.29
CA THR A 170 25.20 -10.62 -6.58
C THR A 170 25.32 -9.67 -7.76
N ASP A 171 24.66 -8.51 -7.68
CA ASP A 171 24.61 -7.53 -8.76
C ASP A 171 24.72 -6.10 -8.21
N GLU A 172 25.13 -5.17 -9.07
CA GLU A 172 25.28 -3.76 -8.73
C GLU A 172 25.00 -2.86 -9.94
N TRP A 173 24.33 -1.75 -9.67
CA TRP A 173 24.07 -0.72 -10.65
C TRP A 173 24.17 0.67 -10.02
N VAL A 174 24.53 1.66 -10.84
CA VAL A 174 24.29 3.08 -10.53
C VAL A 174 23.10 3.52 -11.35
N LEU A 175 22.07 4.01 -10.66
CA LEU A 175 20.87 4.55 -11.26
C LEU A 175 21.02 6.06 -11.47
N GLU A 176 20.56 6.54 -12.62
CA GLU A 176 20.43 7.95 -12.97
C GLU A 176 18.95 8.38 -12.93
N PRO A 177 18.64 9.69 -12.86
CA PRO A 177 17.25 10.16 -12.81
C PRO A 177 16.35 9.55 -13.89
N GLY A 178 15.25 8.95 -13.45
CA GLY A 178 14.30 8.21 -14.27
C GLY A 178 14.52 6.68 -14.28
N ASP A 179 15.70 6.18 -13.95
CA ASP A 179 15.92 4.72 -13.85
C ASP A 179 15.09 4.11 -12.70
N ILE A 180 14.69 2.86 -12.86
CA ILE A 180 13.92 2.11 -11.87
C ILE A 180 14.61 0.79 -11.57
N LEU A 181 14.79 0.46 -10.29
CA LEU A 181 15.17 -0.88 -9.86
C LEU A 181 13.96 -1.56 -9.22
N TYR A 182 13.51 -2.65 -9.83
CA TYR A 182 12.55 -3.56 -9.20
C TYR A 182 13.27 -4.57 -8.30
N VAL A 183 12.78 -4.73 -7.07
CA VAL A 183 13.27 -5.73 -6.11
C VAL A 183 12.07 -6.54 -5.59
N PRO A 184 12.06 -7.88 -5.77
CA PRO A 184 11.00 -8.73 -5.22
C PRO A 184 11.22 -9.02 -3.72
N PRO A 185 10.18 -9.51 -3.01
CA PRO A 185 10.26 -9.89 -1.61
C PRO A 185 11.43 -10.83 -1.31
N GLY A 186 12.04 -10.66 -0.15
CA GLY A 186 13.12 -11.51 0.34
C GLY A 186 14.49 -11.19 -0.27
N ILE A 187 14.60 -10.39 -1.33
CA ILE A 187 15.91 -10.10 -1.90
C ILE A 187 16.65 -9.03 -1.09
N ALA A 188 17.85 -9.39 -0.62
CA ALA A 188 18.75 -8.45 0.04
C ALA A 188 19.10 -7.28 -0.89
N HIS A 189 19.09 -6.06 -0.37
CA HIS A 189 19.48 -4.88 -1.13
C HIS A 189 20.09 -3.79 -0.24
N ASP A 190 20.94 -2.96 -0.83
CA ASP A 190 21.62 -1.85 -0.18
C ASP A 190 21.83 -0.69 -1.17
N GLY A 191 21.30 0.47 -0.82
CA GLY A 191 21.28 1.66 -1.67
C GLY A 191 22.05 2.81 -1.04
N VAL A 192 23.15 3.21 -1.66
CA VAL A 192 24.03 4.28 -1.18
C VAL A 192 24.05 5.43 -2.18
N ALA A 193 23.74 6.64 -1.72
CA ALA A 193 23.81 7.84 -2.53
C ALA A 193 25.22 8.11 -3.08
N VAL A 194 25.29 8.64 -4.30
CA VAL A 194 26.54 8.98 -4.99
C VAL A 194 26.51 10.46 -5.36
N GLY A 195 27.15 11.29 -4.53
CA GLY A 195 26.96 12.73 -4.49
C GLY A 195 25.79 13.13 -3.59
N ASP A 196 25.67 14.44 -3.35
CA ASP A 196 24.54 15.02 -2.63
C ASP A 196 23.28 15.09 -3.50
N ASP A 197 22.15 15.46 -2.89
CA ASP A 197 20.85 15.63 -3.53
C ASP A 197 20.32 14.35 -4.20
N CYS A 198 20.51 13.20 -3.55
CA CYS A 198 20.00 11.93 -4.04
C CYS A 198 18.59 11.66 -3.53
N MET A 199 17.61 11.62 -4.44
CA MET A 199 16.22 11.27 -4.11
C MET A 199 15.81 9.94 -4.73
N THR A 200 15.06 9.14 -3.99
CA THR A 200 14.50 7.87 -4.48
C THR A 200 13.04 7.74 -4.06
N TYR A 201 12.18 7.43 -5.03
CA TYR A 201 10.75 7.18 -4.83
C TYR A 201 10.54 5.66 -4.82
N SER A 202 10.09 5.13 -3.70
CA SER A 202 9.87 3.71 -3.49
C SER A 202 8.38 3.44 -3.62
N VAL A 203 7.94 2.96 -4.79
CA VAL A 203 6.56 2.49 -4.98
C VAL A 203 6.46 1.12 -4.32
N GLY A 204 5.90 1.12 -3.10
CA GLY A 204 5.76 -0.05 -2.25
C GLY A 204 4.51 -0.85 -2.59
N PHE A 205 4.63 -2.16 -2.45
CA PHE A 205 3.48 -3.06 -2.49
C PHE A 205 3.28 -3.70 -1.13
N ARG A 206 2.13 -4.32 -0.94
CA ARG A 206 1.79 -5.07 0.26
C ARG A 206 1.30 -6.45 -0.11
N ALA A 207 1.56 -7.40 0.78
CA ALA A 207 1.05 -8.75 0.72
C ALA A 207 0.80 -9.20 2.16
N PRO A 208 -0.45 -9.51 2.54
CA PRO A 208 -0.77 -9.87 3.91
C PRO A 208 -0.08 -11.18 4.30
N ALA A 209 0.40 -11.25 5.54
CA ALA A 209 1.01 -12.47 6.05
C ALA A 209 -0.06 -13.54 6.31
N ARG A 210 0.31 -14.82 6.22
CA ARG A 210 -0.64 -15.91 6.54
C ARG A 210 -1.17 -15.83 7.98
N SER A 211 -0.32 -15.46 8.93
CA SER A 211 -0.71 -15.30 10.33
C SER A 211 -1.75 -14.19 10.50
N GLU A 212 -1.53 -13.05 9.84
CA GLU A 212 -2.43 -11.91 9.82
C GLU A 212 -3.79 -12.28 9.22
N LEU A 213 -3.82 -12.97 8.07
CA LEU A 213 -5.07 -13.45 7.47
C LEU A 213 -5.86 -14.36 8.41
N VAL A 214 -5.18 -15.30 9.08
CA VAL A 214 -5.83 -16.24 10.00
C VAL A 214 -6.35 -15.51 11.24
N GLU A 215 -5.54 -14.65 11.84
CA GLU A 215 -5.89 -13.93 13.06
C GLU A 215 -7.07 -12.97 12.82
N GLN A 216 -6.95 -12.11 11.82
CA GLN A 216 -7.92 -11.06 11.54
C GLN A 216 -9.25 -11.63 11.02
N PHE A 217 -9.22 -12.65 10.16
CA PHE A 217 -10.45 -13.27 9.68
C PHE A 217 -11.18 -14.05 10.79
N CYS A 218 -10.44 -14.79 11.62
CA CYS A 218 -11.03 -15.46 12.78
C CYS A 218 -11.65 -14.45 13.76
N ALA A 219 -10.98 -13.32 14.02
CA ALA A 219 -11.52 -12.26 14.86
C ALA A 219 -12.83 -11.68 14.29
N HIS A 220 -12.90 -11.49 12.97
CA HIS A 220 -14.10 -11.02 12.28
C HIS A 220 -15.28 -11.99 12.43
N ILE A 221 -15.11 -13.26 12.07
CA ILE A 221 -16.21 -14.23 12.09
C ILE A 221 -16.70 -14.54 13.50
N VAL A 222 -15.82 -14.49 14.51
CA VAL A 222 -16.20 -14.72 15.91
C VAL A 222 -17.18 -13.66 16.42
N GLY A 223 -17.13 -12.43 15.90
CA GLY A 223 -18.04 -11.35 16.28
C GLY A 223 -19.52 -11.64 16.00
N ASP A 224 -19.80 -12.44 14.96
CA ASP A 224 -21.16 -12.76 14.49
C ASP A 224 -21.63 -14.18 14.90
N MET A 225 -20.77 -14.95 15.56
CA MET A 225 -21.10 -16.32 15.97
C MET A 225 -22.10 -16.37 17.14
N VAL A 226 -22.98 -17.36 17.12
CA VAL A 226 -23.92 -17.63 18.21
C VAL A 226 -23.31 -18.56 19.26
N ASP A 227 -23.49 -18.24 20.54
CA ASP A 227 -22.94 -19.00 21.68
C ASP A 227 -23.46 -20.45 21.80
N ASP A 228 -24.57 -20.76 21.12
CA ASP A 228 -25.26 -22.05 21.15
C ASP A 228 -24.75 -23.04 20.09
N ASP A 229 -23.92 -22.60 19.12
CA ASP A 229 -23.27 -23.49 18.16
C ASP A 229 -22.14 -24.29 18.85
N ARG A 230 -22.48 -25.50 19.30
CA ARG A 230 -21.62 -26.30 20.18
C ARG A 230 -21.40 -27.71 19.64
N TYR A 231 -20.22 -28.25 19.95
CA TYR A 231 -19.91 -29.65 19.72
C TYR A 231 -20.98 -30.54 20.37
N ALA A 232 -21.44 -31.55 19.62
CA ALA A 232 -22.41 -32.53 20.08
C ALA A 232 -22.04 -33.94 19.61
N ASP A 233 -22.26 -34.91 20.49
CA ASP A 233 -22.03 -36.34 20.27
C ASP A 233 -23.21 -37.18 20.80
N PRO A 234 -24.43 -36.98 20.26
CA PRO A 234 -25.60 -37.76 20.70
C PRO A 234 -25.43 -39.27 20.53
N ASP A 235 -24.54 -39.69 19.62
CA ASP A 235 -24.19 -41.08 19.35
C ASP A 235 -22.91 -41.54 20.10
N LEU A 236 -22.60 -40.94 21.25
CA LEU A 236 -21.41 -41.28 22.04
C LEU A 236 -21.36 -42.77 22.40
N ILE A 237 -20.24 -43.41 22.07
CA ILE A 237 -19.96 -44.81 22.40
C ILE A 237 -18.96 -44.84 23.54
N VAL A 238 -19.16 -45.76 24.50
CA VAL A 238 -18.25 -45.97 25.62
C VAL A 238 -16.86 -46.34 25.10
N GLN A 239 -15.87 -45.51 25.43
CA GLN A 239 -14.47 -45.74 25.10
C GLN A 239 -13.79 -46.70 26.08
N ALA A 240 -12.72 -47.36 25.64
CA ALA A 240 -11.93 -48.24 26.51
C ALA A 240 -11.13 -47.43 27.56
N ASN A 241 -10.68 -46.23 27.22
CA ASN A 241 -9.96 -45.33 28.11
C ASN A 241 -10.67 -43.95 28.13
N PRO A 242 -11.23 -43.51 29.27
CA PRO A 242 -11.94 -42.22 29.36
C PRO A 242 -11.02 -40.99 29.25
N GLY A 243 -9.69 -41.16 29.29
CA GLY A 243 -8.74 -40.07 29.06
C GLY A 243 -8.36 -39.85 27.59
N GLU A 244 -8.87 -40.67 26.68
CA GLU A 244 -8.61 -40.55 25.25
C GLU A 244 -9.54 -39.49 24.61
N ILE A 245 -8.94 -38.55 23.90
CA ILE A 245 -9.64 -37.73 22.91
C ILE A 245 -9.49 -38.47 21.59
N ASP A 246 -10.50 -39.21 21.21
CA ASP A 246 -10.41 -40.08 20.04
C ASP A 246 -10.27 -39.27 18.73
N ALA A 247 -9.82 -39.96 17.68
CA ALA A 247 -9.65 -39.35 16.37
C ALA A 247 -10.96 -38.84 15.76
N VAL A 248 -12.12 -39.38 16.17
CA VAL A 248 -13.43 -38.97 15.67
C VAL A 248 -13.83 -37.61 16.24
N ALA A 249 -13.63 -37.41 17.54
CA ALA A 249 -13.85 -36.15 18.23
C ALA A 249 -12.92 -35.06 17.68
N LEU A 250 -11.62 -35.35 17.52
CA LEU A 250 -10.67 -34.41 16.91
C LEU A 250 -11.07 -34.01 15.49
N ALA A 251 -11.45 -34.97 14.64
CA ALA A 251 -11.87 -34.69 13.28
C ALA A 251 -13.15 -33.83 13.22
N ARG A 252 -14.12 -34.09 14.11
CA ARG A 252 -15.34 -33.27 14.22
C ARG A 252 -15.04 -31.85 14.68
N LEU A 253 -14.24 -31.68 15.73
CA LEU A 253 -13.84 -30.35 16.23
C LEU A 253 -13.07 -29.55 15.17
N GLN A 254 -12.14 -30.20 14.46
CA GLN A 254 -11.43 -29.58 13.34
C GLN A 254 -12.39 -29.20 12.20
N ALA A 255 -13.36 -30.05 11.88
CA ALA A 255 -14.37 -29.77 10.86
C ALA A 255 -15.26 -28.58 11.24
N MET A 256 -15.60 -28.39 12.51
CA MET A 256 -16.35 -27.21 12.98
C MET A 256 -15.57 -25.91 12.68
N VAL A 257 -14.27 -25.87 13.04
CA VAL A 257 -13.41 -24.72 12.73
C VAL A 257 -13.31 -24.52 11.22
N ALA A 258 -13.07 -25.60 10.45
CA ALA A 258 -12.93 -25.53 9.01
C ALA A 258 -14.20 -25.03 8.32
N GLN A 259 -15.38 -25.45 8.79
CA GLN A 259 -16.67 -25.01 8.26
C GLN A 259 -16.86 -23.51 8.47
N ALA A 260 -16.53 -23.01 9.67
CA ALA A 260 -16.66 -21.59 9.99
C ALA A 260 -15.74 -20.71 9.14
N VAL A 261 -14.49 -21.13 8.89
CA VAL A 261 -13.52 -20.33 8.12
C VAL A 261 -13.62 -20.54 6.59
N ASN A 262 -14.37 -21.53 6.13
CA ASN A 262 -14.46 -21.87 4.70
C ASN A 262 -15.73 -21.32 4.06
N ASP A 263 -15.97 -20.02 4.24
CA ASP A 263 -17.01 -19.26 3.55
C ASP A 263 -16.35 -18.25 2.59
N PRO A 264 -16.33 -18.54 1.27
CA PRO A 264 -15.72 -17.63 0.28
C PRO A 264 -16.39 -16.25 0.19
N ALA A 265 -17.70 -16.15 0.44
CA ALA A 265 -18.43 -14.88 0.35
C ALA A 265 -18.12 -14.00 1.56
N ALA A 266 -18.14 -14.59 2.76
CA ALA A 266 -17.73 -13.88 3.98
C ALA A 266 -16.26 -13.46 3.89
N PHE A 267 -15.37 -14.35 3.40
CA PHE A 267 -13.96 -14.02 3.23
C PHE A 267 -13.74 -12.88 2.23
N ALA A 268 -14.42 -12.89 1.08
CA ALA A 268 -14.29 -11.82 0.09
C ALA A 268 -14.75 -10.46 0.64
N ARG A 269 -15.88 -10.45 1.38
CA ARG A 269 -16.41 -9.23 1.99
C ARG A 269 -15.51 -8.68 3.09
N TRP A 270 -15.03 -9.55 3.98
CA TRP A 270 -14.07 -9.19 5.02
C TRP A 270 -12.74 -8.70 4.42
N PHE A 271 -12.16 -9.46 3.49
CA PHE A 271 -10.86 -9.15 2.93
C PHE A 271 -10.88 -7.84 2.14
N GLY A 272 -11.95 -7.58 1.39
CA GLY A 272 -12.14 -6.31 0.68
C GLY A 272 -12.15 -5.12 1.65
N ALA A 273 -12.95 -5.20 2.72
CA ALA A 273 -13.00 -4.19 3.77
C ALA A 273 -11.62 -4.00 4.41
N TYR A 274 -11.06 -5.06 4.98
CA TYR A 274 -9.75 -5.08 5.64
C TYR A 274 -8.63 -4.50 4.76
N ASN A 275 -8.55 -4.92 3.49
CA ASN A 275 -7.50 -4.44 2.59
C ASN A 275 -7.70 -2.97 2.19
N SER A 276 -8.95 -2.50 2.09
CA SER A 276 -9.28 -1.12 1.73
C SER A 276 -9.10 -0.14 2.89
N GLU A 277 -8.80 -0.58 4.12
CA GLU A 277 -8.52 0.34 5.23
C GLU A 277 -7.39 1.31 4.89
N ARG A 278 -7.60 2.59 5.23
CA ARG A 278 -6.60 3.66 5.08
C ARG A 278 -5.34 3.31 5.85
N LYS A 279 -4.19 3.77 5.35
CA LYS A 279 -2.90 3.60 6.06
C LYS A 279 -2.89 4.33 7.40
N TYR A 280 -3.49 5.52 7.44
CA TYR A 280 -3.61 6.38 8.62
C TYR A 280 -5.10 6.65 8.92
N PRO A 281 -5.81 5.69 9.55
CA PRO A 281 -7.25 5.81 9.84
C PRO A 281 -7.60 6.94 10.83
N GLU A 282 -6.62 7.46 11.56
CA GLU A 282 -6.74 8.57 12.49
C GLU A 282 -6.84 9.95 11.79
N LEU A 283 -6.44 10.05 10.52
CA LEU A 283 -6.52 11.30 9.76
C LEU A 283 -7.95 11.51 9.25
N ASP A 284 -8.52 12.68 9.56
CA ASP A 284 -9.86 13.08 9.12
C ASP A 284 -9.79 13.84 7.79
N PHE A 285 -10.37 13.25 6.75
CA PHE A 285 -10.44 13.82 5.41
C PHE A 285 -11.85 14.29 5.04
N ARG A 286 -12.79 14.26 5.98
CA ARG A 286 -14.17 14.68 5.71
C ARG A 286 -14.20 16.18 5.41
N PRO A 287 -15.04 16.61 4.45
CA PRO A 287 -15.16 18.02 4.13
C PRO A 287 -15.78 18.78 5.31
N GLU A 288 -15.43 20.07 5.45
CA GLU A 288 -16.05 20.94 6.46
C GLU A 288 -17.56 21.07 6.24
N GLU A 289 -17.99 21.14 4.99
CA GLU A 289 -19.39 21.18 4.58
C GLU A 289 -19.74 19.92 3.78
N PRO A 290 -20.77 19.16 4.20
CA PRO A 290 -21.22 18.00 3.45
C PRO A 290 -21.90 18.43 2.14
N ILE A 291 -21.76 17.60 1.10
CA ILE A 291 -22.44 17.81 -0.17
C ILE A 291 -23.85 17.21 -0.15
N ALA A 292 -24.82 17.90 -0.76
CA ALA A 292 -26.16 17.37 -1.00
C ALA A 292 -26.27 16.70 -2.38
N ALA A 293 -27.31 15.88 -2.57
CA ALA A 293 -27.55 15.18 -3.83
C ALA A 293 -27.78 16.14 -4.99
N GLU A 294 -28.44 17.28 -4.74
CA GLU A 294 -28.70 18.32 -5.73
C GLU A 294 -27.39 18.96 -6.22
N ASP A 295 -26.45 19.25 -5.31
CA ASP A 295 -25.16 19.84 -5.65
C ASP A 295 -24.29 18.85 -6.46
N VAL A 296 -24.32 17.56 -6.12
CA VAL A 296 -23.65 16.51 -6.92
C VAL A 296 -24.16 16.51 -8.36
N ARG A 297 -25.47 16.64 -8.54
CA ARG A 297 -26.08 16.65 -9.88
C ARG A 297 -25.63 17.87 -10.68
N GLU A 298 -25.65 19.05 -10.06
CA GLU A 298 -25.20 20.30 -10.68
C GLU A 298 -23.72 20.20 -11.12
N LEU A 299 -22.83 19.74 -10.24
CA LEU A 299 -21.41 19.60 -10.55
C LEU A 299 -21.13 18.60 -11.69
N VAL A 300 -21.85 17.49 -11.73
CA VAL A 300 -21.73 16.51 -12.81
C VAL A 300 -22.30 17.04 -14.13
N GLU A 301 -23.43 17.76 -14.11
CA GLU A 301 -24.01 18.42 -15.29
C GLU A 301 -23.07 19.49 -15.86
N ASP A 302 -22.37 20.21 -14.99
CA ASP A 302 -21.34 21.19 -15.35
C ASP A 302 -20.02 20.54 -15.81
N GLY A 303 -19.91 19.21 -15.73
CA GLY A 303 -18.75 18.45 -16.19
C GLY A 303 -17.54 18.53 -15.25
N VAL A 304 -17.75 18.91 -13.98
CA VAL A 304 -16.69 18.97 -12.97
C VAL A 304 -16.20 17.56 -12.66
N ALA A 305 -14.88 17.36 -12.63
CA ALA A 305 -14.30 16.05 -12.43
C ALA A 305 -14.39 15.61 -10.95
N LEU A 306 -14.79 14.36 -10.74
CA LEU A 306 -14.70 13.70 -9.44
C LEU A 306 -13.30 13.09 -9.31
N CYS A 307 -12.58 13.49 -8.27
CA CYS A 307 -11.22 13.04 -7.96
C CYS A 307 -11.23 12.19 -6.69
N ARG A 308 -10.53 11.07 -6.72
CA ARG A 308 -10.24 10.28 -5.51
C ARG A 308 -9.31 11.04 -4.61
N ASN A 309 -9.54 10.92 -3.30
CA ASN A 309 -8.53 11.28 -2.33
C ASN A 309 -7.34 10.28 -2.45
N PRO A 310 -6.10 10.74 -2.64
CA PRO A 310 -4.92 9.87 -2.68
C PRO A 310 -4.73 9.03 -1.42
N ALA A 311 -5.23 9.48 -0.26
CA ALA A 311 -5.25 8.72 0.99
C ALA A 311 -6.19 7.51 0.98
N SER A 312 -7.16 7.50 0.06
CA SER A 312 -8.25 6.52 0.03
C SER A 312 -7.96 5.34 -0.87
N ARG A 313 -8.35 4.15 -0.39
CA ARG A 313 -8.11 2.88 -1.08
C ARG A 313 -9.41 2.30 -1.60
N PHE A 314 -9.47 2.13 -2.92
CA PHE A 314 -10.62 1.62 -3.64
C PHE A 314 -10.31 0.24 -4.20
N ALA A 315 -11.18 -0.73 -3.90
CA ALA A 315 -11.15 -2.06 -4.48
C ALA A 315 -12.58 -2.56 -4.68
N PHE A 316 -12.78 -3.55 -5.55
CA PHE A 316 -14.08 -4.18 -5.70
C PHE A 316 -13.96 -5.67 -5.94
N VAL A 317 -15.04 -6.38 -5.65
CA VAL A 317 -15.28 -7.76 -6.07
C VAL A 317 -16.50 -7.76 -6.99
N ALA A 318 -16.32 -8.23 -8.21
CA ALA A 318 -17.45 -8.37 -9.15
C ALA A 318 -18.44 -9.42 -8.63
N GLN A 319 -19.73 -9.10 -8.75
CA GLN A 319 -20.83 -10.01 -8.45
C GLN A 319 -21.43 -10.55 -9.75
N GLY A 320 -22.34 -11.52 -9.64
CA GLY A 320 -23.14 -11.96 -10.78
C GLY A 320 -24.02 -10.82 -11.33
N GLU A 321 -24.46 -10.96 -12.58
CA GLU A 321 -25.46 -10.07 -13.22
C GLU A 321 -25.03 -8.60 -13.39
N GLY A 322 -23.74 -8.29 -13.28
CA GLY A 322 -23.19 -6.96 -13.52
C GLY A 322 -23.15 -6.05 -12.30
N GLY A 323 -23.53 -6.55 -11.11
CA GLY A 323 -23.27 -5.89 -9.83
C GLY A 323 -21.83 -6.04 -9.36
N LEU A 324 -21.45 -5.29 -8.34
CA LEU A 324 -20.19 -5.43 -7.63
C LEU A 324 -20.34 -5.06 -6.16
N THR A 325 -19.43 -5.57 -5.31
CA THR A 325 -19.24 -5.06 -3.96
C THR A 325 -18.01 -4.16 -3.98
N LEU A 326 -18.21 -2.87 -3.72
CA LEU A 326 -17.17 -1.85 -3.61
C LEU A 326 -16.68 -1.79 -2.17
N PHE A 327 -15.37 -1.63 -2.01
CA PHE A 327 -14.69 -1.43 -0.74
C PHE A 327 -13.91 -0.11 -0.79
N VAL A 328 -14.21 0.79 0.14
CA VAL A 328 -13.53 2.09 0.27
C VAL A 328 -13.26 2.35 1.73
N ASP A 329 -11.99 2.51 2.09
CA ASP A 329 -11.57 2.93 3.43
C ASP A 329 -12.14 2.05 4.57
N GLY A 330 -12.25 0.74 4.31
CA GLY A 330 -12.82 -0.24 5.26
C GLY A 330 -14.34 -0.40 5.17
N GLN A 331 -15.03 0.48 4.45
CA GLN A 331 -16.48 0.42 4.25
C GLN A 331 -16.86 -0.46 3.07
N VAL A 332 -18.08 -1.01 3.11
CA VAL A 332 -18.59 -1.95 2.10
C VAL A 332 -19.88 -1.42 1.48
N TYR A 333 -19.92 -1.37 0.15
CA TYR A 333 -21.06 -0.89 -0.63
C TYR A 333 -21.45 -1.91 -1.68
N ASP A 334 -22.63 -2.50 -1.55
CA ASP A 334 -23.19 -3.36 -2.59
C ASP A 334 -23.82 -2.48 -3.67
N CYS A 335 -23.29 -2.59 -4.88
CA CYS A 335 -23.62 -1.72 -6.00
C CYS A 335 -24.18 -2.53 -7.17
N ASP A 336 -25.31 -2.07 -7.70
CA ASP A 336 -25.93 -2.60 -8.92
C ASP A 336 -26.14 -1.46 -9.93
N GLY A 337 -26.50 -1.79 -11.17
CA GLY A 337 -26.92 -0.79 -12.17
C GLY A 337 -25.88 0.31 -12.41
N ALA A 338 -26.32 1.58 -12.38
CA ALA A 338 -25.45 2.72 -12.60
C ALA A 338 -24.41 2.91 -11.47
N ALA A 339 -24.76 2.57 -10.23
CA ALA A 339 -23.82 2.64 -9.10
C ALA A 339 -22.66 1.64 -9.28
N ALA A 340 -22.92 0.45 -9.82
CA ALA A 340 -21.87 -0.52 -10.14
C ALA A 340 -20.92 -0.01 -11.24
N VAL A 341 -21.46 0.62 -12.28
CA VAL A 341 -20.64 1.23 -13.36
C VAL A 341 -19.75 2.33 -12.78
N LEU A 342 -20.32 3.24 -12.00
CA LEU A 342 -19.58 4.32 -11.35
C LEU A 342 -18.48 3.79 -10.42
N ALA A 343 -18.81 2.83 -9.57
CA ALA A 343 -17.85 2.23 -8.64
C ALA A 343 -16.68 1.54 -9.39
N GLY A 344 -16.96 0.87 -10.51
CA GLY A 344 -15.94 0.32 -11.39
C GLY A 344 -15.02 1.40 -11.95
N GLN A 345 -15.58 2.51 -12.43
CA GLN A 345 -14.82 3.65 -12.97
C GLN A 345 -13.93 4.32 -11.91
N LEU A 346 -14.42 4.48 -10.67
CA LEU A 346 -13.64 5.01 -9.54
C LEU A 346 -12.50 4.08 -9.12
N CYS A 347 -12.67 2.76 -9.27
CA CYS A 347 -11.59 1.81 -9.06
C CYS A 347 -10.57 1.81 -10.21
N GLU A 348 -10.98 2.18 -11.42
CA GLU A 348 -10.12 2.22 -12.60
C GLU A 348 -9.24 3.47 -12.63
N ALA A 349 -9.83 4.66 -12.41
CA ALA A 349 -9.16 5.94 -12.56
C ALA A 349 -9.25 6.81 -11.29
N ASP A 350 -8.23 7.66 -11.08
CA ASP A 350 -8.17 8.55 -9.92
C ASP A 350 -8.90 9.89 -10.16
N ARG A 351 -9.14 10.25 -11.43
CA ARG A 351 -9.97 11.40 -11.87
C ARG A 351 -10.96 10.93 -12.92
N LEU A 352 -12.24 11.29 -12.75
CA LEU A 352 -13.34 10.87 -13.62
C LEU A 352 -14.26 12.05 -13.92
N VAL A 353 -14.54 12.29 -15.20
CA VAL A 353 -15.71 13.09 -15.60
C VAL A 353 -16.88 12.12 -15.74
N ILE A 354 -17.89 12.29 -14.88
CA ILE A 354 -19.01 11.36 -14.77
C ILE A 354 -19.98 11.60 -15.93
N ASP A 355 -20.44 10.53 -16.60
CA ASP A 355 -21.51 10.61 -17.59
C ASP A 355 -22.81 11.03 -16.87
N PRO A 356 -23.45 12.16 -17.26
CA PRO A 356 -24.71 12.61 -16.65
C PRO A 356 -25.83 11.56 -16.65
N ALA A 357 -25.80 10.58 -17.56
CA ALA A 357 -26.77 9.48 -17.55
C ALA A 357 -26.65 8.59 -16.29
N LEU A 358 -25.47 8.50 -15.67
CA LEU A 358 -25.26 7.69 -14.46
C LEU A 358 -25.93 8.32 -13.23
N ILE A 359 -25.97 9.65 -13.16
CA ILE A 359 -26.60 10.32 -12.02
C ILE A 359 -28.13 10.33 -12.11
N GLU A 360 -28.75 9.95 -13.23
CA GLU A 360 -30.21 9.72 -13.27
C GLU A 360 -30.67 8.65 -12.26
N ASP A 361 -29.76 7.76 -11.86
CA ASP A 361 -29.97 6.77 -10.81
C ASP A 361 -29.65 7.35 -9.42
N GLU A 362 -30.64 7.34 -8.52
CA GLU A 362 -30.47 7.81 -7.14
C GLU A 362 -29.42 7.01 -6.36
N ALA A 363 -29.20 5.74 -6.67
CA ALA A 363 -28.18 4.93 -6.00
C ALA A 363 -26.76 5.42 -6.35
N ALA A 364 -26.53 5.83 -7.60
CA ALA A 364 -25.24 6.39 -8.02
C ALA A 364 -24.97 7.73 -7.34
N VAL A 365 -25.99 8.61 -7.26
CA VAL A 365 -25.86 9.89 -6.56
C VAL A 365 -25.64 9.70 -5.06
N ALA A 366 -26.39 8.79 -4.42
CA ALA A 366 -26.21 8.46 -3.01
C ALA A 366 -24.81 7.91 -2.71
N LEU A 367 -24.23 7.12 -3.63
CA LEU A 367 -22.86 6.65 -3.51
C LEU A 367 -21.87 7.82 -3.54
N ILE A 368 -21.97 8.74 -4.51
CA ILE A 368 -21.09 9.92 -4.59
C ILE A 368 -21.20 10.78 -3.32
N VAL A 369 -22.43 11.08 -2.88
CA VAL A 369 -22.68 11.86 -1.65
C VAL A 369 -22.01 11.20 -0.45
N THR A 370 -22.15 9.87 -0.31
CA THR A 370 -21.54 9.14 0.81
C THR A 370 -20.02 9.19 0.73
N LEU A 371 -19.44 8.86 -0.42
CA LEU A 371 -17.98 8.86 -0.59
C LEU A 371 -17.36 10.25 -0.42
N PHE A 372 -18.05 11.30 -0.86
CA PHE A 372 -17.61 12.69 -0.67
C PHE A 372 -17.64 13.07 0.79
N ASN A 373 -18.75 12.79 1.48
CA ASN A 373 -18.93 13.16 2.88
C ASN A 373 -18.03 12.35 3.84
N GLU A 374 -17.56 11.17 3.42
CA GLU A 374 -16.51 10.39 4.13
C GLU A 374 -15.08 10.81 3.73
N GLY A 375 -14.92 11.78 2.82
CA GLY A 375 -13.63 12.32 2.40
C GLY A 375 -12.86 11.43 1.42
N SER A 376 -13.50 10.42 0.83
CA SER A 376 -12.86 9.49 -0.11
C SER A 376 -12.78 10.02 -1.54
N VAL A 377 -13.63 10.98 -1.88
CA VAL A 377 -13.62 11.70 -3.17
C VAL A 377 -13.88 13.18 -2.96
N SER A 378 -13.49 14.01 -3.92
CA SER A 378 -13.76 15.45 -3.97
C SER A 378 -14.04 15.87 -5.41
N PHE A 379 -14.76 16.97 -5.61
CA PHE A 379 -14.90 17.59 -6.94
C PHE A 379 -13.78 18.60 -7.12
N ASP A 380 -13.08 18.53 -8.24
CA ASP A 380 -12.01 19.46 -8.59
C ASP A 380 -12.46 20.37 -9.74
N PRO A 381 -12.68 21.67 -9.48
CA PRO A 381 -13.09 22.63 -10.50
C PRO A 381 -11.92 23.10 -11.39
N GLU A 382 -10.68 22.72 -11.07
CA GLU A 382 -9.51 23.12 -11.85
C GLU A 382 -9.24 22.14 -13.01
N ASP A 383 -9.06 22.71 -14.21
CA ASP A 383 -8.59 22.07 -15.44
C ASP A 383 -7.19 22.58 -15.81
#